data_AF-A0A2T2TKS1-F1
#
_entry.id   AF-A0A2T2TKS1-F1
#
_cell.length_a   1.000
_cell.length_b   1.000
_cell.length_c   1.000
_cell.angle_alpha   90.00
_cell.angle_beta   90.00
_cell.angle_gamma   90.00
#
_symmetry.space_group_name_H-M   'P 1'
#
loop_
_entity.id
_entity.type
_entity.pdbx_description
1 polymer ?
#
loop_
_entity_poly.entity_id
_entity_poly.type
_entity_poly.pdbx_seq_one_letter_code
_entity_poly.pdbx_strand_id
1 'polypeptide(L)'
;EAVLALARTVDDGSYSYDKYKDYTRRLRYRNGEVGYCNRQHYYTAFVKQAEEQGVLKNITRQIGGRRNPDKRYGFMSAHRGEYPQLESDSLFQCIKQVEQRLNRTMDYYYVPQDSIRAVYGKLKAGDLISTATDIEGLDVTHTGLVYKAGADTTGLLHASTSGGVKISPDLQKYVKSVDSQTGIIVARPVFGNAASGSAGADASAGAGDAR
;
A
#
# COMPACT_ATOMS: atom_id res chain seq x y z
N GLU A 1 0.00 1.43 -7.05
CA GLU A 1 1.04 2.48 -7.04
C GLU A 1 0.77 3.58 -8.07
N ALA A 2 0.85 3.31 -9.38
CA ALA A 2 0.74 4.34 -10.42
C ALA A 2 -0.52 5.22 -10.30
N VAL A 3 -1.70 4.62 -10.13
CA VAL A 3 -2.96 5.36 -9.94
C VAL A 3 -2.93 6.26 -8.70
N LEU A 4 -2.36 5.79 -7.59
CA LEU A 4 -2.24 6.57 -6.35
C LEU A 4 -1.27 7.74 -6.53
N ALA A 5 -0.12 7.52 -7.18
CA ALA A 5 0.84 8.57 -7.48
C ALA A 5 0.25 9.64 -8.42
N LEU A 6 -0.50 9.22 -9.45
CA LEU A 6 -1.19 10.13 -10.36
C LEU A 6 -2.27 10.93 -9.64
N ALA A 7 -3.12 10.27 -8.85
CA ALA A 7 -4.15 10.95 -8.05
C ALA A 7 -3.53 12.00 -7.10
N ARG A 8 -2.33 11.73 -6.56
CA ARG A 8 -1.59 12.70 -5.76
C ARG A 8 -1.07 13.89 -6.53
N THR A 9 -0.58 13.71 -7.75
CA THR A 9 -0.20 14.86 -8.58
C THR A 9 -1.37 15.78 -8.89
N VAL A 10 -2.57 15.22 -9.04
CA VAL A 10 -3.80 15.98 -9.24
C VAL A 10 -4.22 16.71 -7.96
N ASP A 11 -4.20 16.03 -6.82
CA ASP A 11 -4.50 16.62 -5.50
C ASP A 11 -3.55 17.77 -5.13
N ASP A 12 -2.25 17.63 -5.43
CA ASP A 12 -1.20 18.64 -5.22
C ASP A 12 -1.25 19.80 -6.24
N GLY A 13 -2.22 19.80 -7.17
CA GLY A 13 -2.31 20.78 -8.26
C GLY A 13 -1.11 20.81 -9.21
N SER A 14 -0.23 19.81 -9.12
CA SER A 14 1.10 19.78 -9.73
C SER A 14 1.18 18.70 -10.80
N TYR A 15 0.61 19.00 -11.98
CA TYR A 15 0.44 18.09 -13.11
C TYR A 15 1.73 17.83 -13.92
N SER A 16 2.85 17.55 -13.24
CA SER A 16 4.14 17.29 -13.90
C SER A 16 4.57 15.83 -13.81
N TYR A 17 5.26 15.37 -14.85
CA TYR A 17 5.87 14.05 -14.86
C TYR A 17 6.88 13.86 -13.71
N ASP A 18 7.64 14.91 -13.37
CA ASP A 18 8.61 14.83 -12.29
C ASP A 18 7.96 14.64 -10.92
N LYS A 19 6.81 15.27 -10.66
CA LYS A 19 6.03 15.04 -9.44
C LYS A 19 5.47 13.62 -9.41
N TYR A 20 4.94 13.13 -10.53
CA TYR A 20 4.47 11.75 -10.63
C TYR A 20 5.61 10.74 -10.33
N LYS A 21 6.79 10.97 -10.91
CA LYS A 21 7.99 10.16 -10.70
C LYS A 21 8.42 10.17 -9.24
N ASP A 22 8.43 11.34 -8.61
CA ASP A 22 8.80 11.49 -7.20
C ASP A 22 7.79 10.81 -6.25
N TYR A 23 6.49 11.00 -6.44
CA TYR A 23 5.46 10.27 -5.69
C TYR A 23 5.60 8.76 -5.86
N THR A 24 5.82 8.29 -7.09
CA THR A 24 6.03 6.87 -7.37
C THR A 24 7.25 6.34 -6.62
N ARG A 25 8.36 7.08 -6.62
CA ARG A 25 9.60 6.71 -5.90
C ARG A 25 9.36 6.62 -4.38
N ARG A 26 8.75 7.64 -3.78
CA ARG A 26 8.50 7.70 -2.32
C ARG A 26 7.52 6.63 -1.82
N LEU A 27 6.58 6.24 -2.68
CA LEU A 27 5.63 5.16 -2.41
C LEU A 27 6.29 3.77 -2.54
N ARG A 28 7.04 3.56 -3.62
CA ARG A 28 7.61 2.24 -3.96
C ARG A 28 8.82 1.87 -3.11
N TYR A 29 9.61 2.84 -2.70
CA TYR A 29 10.87 2.63 -1.99
C TYR A 29 10.87 3.26 -0.61
N ARG A 30 11.45 2.57 0.37
CA ARG A 30 11.65 3.06 1.72
C ARG A 30 12.52 4.29 1.72
N ASN A 31 12.05 5.33 2.39
CA ASN A 31 12.68 6.66 2.41
C ASN A 31 12.92 7.26 1.00
N GLY A 32 12.27 6.72 -0.04
CA GLY A 32 12.53 7.09 -1.43
C GLY A 32 13.90 6.65 -1.98
N GLU A 33 14.65 5.81 -1.27
CA GLU A 33 15.96 5.32 -1.69
C GLU A 33 15.81 4.13 -2.64
N VAL A 34 16.17 4.33 -3.91
CA VAL A 34 16.00 3.31 -4.94
C VAL A 34 16.97 2.15 -4.70
N GLY A 35 16.42 0.96 -4.48
CA GLY A 35 17.19 -0.27 -4.28
C GLY A 35 16.28 -1.46 -4.03
N TYR A 36 16.76 -2.66 -4.33
CA TYR A 36 15.93 -3.87 -4.21
C TYR A 36 15.48 -4.11 -2.76
N CYS A 37 16.37 -3.91 -1.78
CA CYS A 37 16.03 -4.08 -0.37
C CYS A 37 15.12 -2.98 0.19
N ASN A 38 15.18 -1.79 -0.42
CA ASN A 38 14.34 -0.66 -0.03
C ASN A 38 12.98 -0.70 -0.71
N ARG A 39 12.80 -1.47 -1.79
CA ARG A 39 11.49 -1.66 -2.42
C ARG A 39 10.53 -2.34 -1.46
N GLN A 40 9.30 -1.84 -1.39
CA GLN A 40 8.26 -2.40 -0.52
C GLN A 40 7.63 -3.62 -1.19
N HIS A 41 8.25 -4.79 -1.03
CA HIS A 41 7.77 -6.05 -1.64
C HIS A 41 6.56 -6.64 -0.93
N TYR A 42 6.51 -6.56 0.39
CA TYR A 42 5.34 -6.96 1.20
C TYR A 42 4.34 -5.81 1.25
N TYR A 43 3.10 -6.06 0.81
CA TYR A 43 2.14 -4.99 0.57
C TYR A 43 1.71 -4.27 1.86
N THR A 44 1.62 -4.98 2.97
CA THR A 44 1.32 -4.36 4.26
C THR A 44 2.43 -3.40 4.73
N ALA A 45 3.69 -3.65 4.35
CA ALA A 45 4.79 -2.71 4.58
C ALA A 45 4.65 -1.45 3.71
N PHE A 46 4.21 -1.60 2.46
CA PHE A 46 3.82 -0.48 1.59
C PHE A 46 2.69 0.36 2.22
N VAL A 47 1.62 -0.28 2.70
CA VAL A 47 0.48 0.42 3.34
C VAL A 47 0.94 1.17 4.59
N LYS A 48 1.72 0.52 5.46
CA LYS A 48 2.24 1.14 6.69
C LYS A 48 3.09 2.37 6.38
N GLN A 49 4.04 2.26 5.44
CA GLN A 49 4.86 3.41 5.05
C GLN A 49 4.01 4.54 4.47
N ALA A 50 3.07 4.21 3.58
CA ALA A 50 2.21 5.22 2.98
C ALA A 50 1.30 5.89 4.03
N GLU A 51 0.93 5.19 5.09
CA GLU A 51 0.23 5.76 6.25
C GLU A 51 1.14 6.68 7.08
N GLU A 52 2.38 6.27 7.36
CA GLU A 52 3.39 7.10 8.04
C GLU A 52 3.70 8.39 7.25
N GLN A 53 3.58 8.35 5.91
CA GLN A 53 3.73 9.50 5.03
C GLN A 53 2.46 10.36 4.89
N GLY A 54 1.36 10.01 5.57
CA GLY A 54 0.07 10.69 5.44
C GLY A 54 -0.61 10.50 4.08
N VAL A 55 -0.15 9.54 3.27
CA VAL A 55 -0.68 9.28 1.92
C VAL A 55 -1.89 8.34 1.97
N LEU A 56 -1.90 7.39 2.89
CA LEU A 56 -2.99 6.44 3.10
C LEU A 56 -3.43 6.47 4.57
N LYS A 57 -4.61 5.91 4.84
CA LYS A 57 -5.05 5.50 6.17
C LYS A 57 -5.49 4.05 6.10
N ASN A 58 -4.91 3.18 6.92
CA ASN A 58 -5.34 1.81 7.05
C ASN A 58 -6.62 1.76 7.90
N ILE A 59 -7.75 1.54 7.25
CA ILE A 59 -9.06 1.52 7.91
C ILE A 59 -9.51 0.11 8.28
N THR A 60 -8.73 -0.93 7.98
CA THR A 60 -9.09 -2.34 8.15
C THR A 60 -9.63 -2.65 9.54
N ARG A 61 -8.91 -2.24 10.59
CA ARG A 61 -9.37 -2.41 11.98
C ARG A 61 -10.67 -1.66 12.26
N GLN A 62 -10.79 -0.42 11.79
CA GLN A 62 -11.95 0.45 12.02
C GLN A 62 -13.23 -0.08 11.39
N ILE A 63 -13.12 -0.79 10.26
CA ILE A 63 -14.30 -1.28 9.54
C ILE A 63 -14.78 -2.65 10.03
N GLY A 64 -14.03 -3.33 10.92
CA GLY A 64 -14.39 -4.64 11.48
C GLY A 64 -13.36 -5.74 11.24
N GLY A 65 -12.13 -5.38 10.84
CA GLY A 65 -11.05 -6.33 10.66
C GLY A 65 -10.59 -6.96 11.98
N ARG A 66 -10.22 -8.24 11.90
CA ARG A 66 -9.72 -9.05 13.02
C ARG A 66 -8.21 -9.12 12.97
N ARG A 67 -7.58 -9.11 14.16
CA ARG A 67 -6.12 -9.30 14.27
C ARG A 67 -5.79 -10.77 13.98
N ASN A 68 -4.74 -11.02 13.21
CA ASN A 68 -4.11 -12.32 13.11
C ASN A 68 -2.74 -12.28 13.80
N PRO A 69 -2.61 -12.79 15.05
CA PRO A 69 -1.34 -12.84 15.76
C PRO A 69 -0.31 -13.77 15.11
N ASP A 70 -0.76 -14.73 14.32
CA ASP A 70 0.07 -15.80 13.77
C ASP A 70 0.65 -15.45 12.39
N LYS A 71 0.28 -14.30 11.81
CA LYS A 71 0.84 -13.88 10.52
C LYS A 71 2.35 -13.69 10.65
N ARG A 72 3.08 -14.37 9.77
CA ARG A 72 4.53 -14.24 9.58
C ARG A 72 4.87 -13.76 8.18
N TYR A 73 5.97 -13.02 8.08
CA TYR A 73 6.62 -12.60 6.85
C TYR A 73 7.86 -13.46 6.64
N GLY A 74 8.03 -14.02 5.45
CA GLY A 74 9.13 -14.95 5.18
C GLY A 74 9.14 -15.55 3.78
N PHE A 75 8.11 -15.26 2.96
CA PHE A 75 7.94 -15.89 1.66
C PHE A 75 9.17 -15.72 0.75
N MET A 76 9.72 -14.50 0.63
CA MET A 76 10.80 -14.27 -0.33
C MET A 76 12.09 -15.00 0.05
N SER A 77 12.45 -14.99 1.33
CA SER A 77 13.64 -15.72 1.77
C SER A 77 13.45 -17.25 1.76
N ALA A 78 12.23 -17.73 2.02
CA ALA A 78 11.90 -19.16 1.90
C ALA A 78 11.91 -19.65 0.45
N HIS A 79 11.63 -18.76 -0.52
CA HIS A 79 11.52 -19.07 -1.94
C HIS A 79 12.60 -18.35 -2.76
N ARG A 80 13.86 -18.33 -2.27
CA ARG A 80 14.99 -17.62 -2.89
C ARG A 80 15.10 -17.83 -4.41
N GLY A 81 14.87 -19.05 -4.88
CA GLY A 81 14.97 -19.42 -6.31
C GLY A 81 13.92 -18.79 -7.23
N GLU A 82 12.83 -18.23 -6.68
CA GLU A 82 11.80 -17.55 -7.47
C GLU A 82 12.16 -16.09 -7.81
N TYR A 83 13.27 -15.58 -7.25
CA TYR A 83 13.66 -14.18 -7.36
C TYR A 83 15.10 -14.06 -7.87
N PRO A 84 15.32 -13.72 -9.16
CA PRO A 84 16.66 -13.59 -9.73
C PRO A 84 17.58 -12.63 -8.95
N GLN A 85 17.03 -11.55 -8.38
CA GLN A 85 17.81 -10.60 -7.58
C GLN A 85 18.33 -11.19 -6.26
N LEU A 86 17.70 -12.27 -5.77
CA LEU A 86 18.13 -12.95 -4.54
C LEU A 86 19.23 -13.99 -4.78
N GLU A 87 19.69 -14.18 -6.02
CA GLU A 87 20.94 -14.88 -6.27
C GLU A 87 22.11 -14.19 -5.56
N SER A 88 22.07 -12.86 -5.43
CA SER A 88 23.00 -12.10 -4.60
C SER A 88 22.80 -12.38 -3.11
N ASP A 89 23.83 -12.92 -2.45
CA ASP A 89 23.80 -13.18 -1.01
C ASP A 89 23.55 -11.92 -0.17
N SER A 90 24.07 -10.76 -0.59
CA SER A 90 23.84 -9.51 0.13
C SER A 90 22.37 -9.08 0.08
N LEU A 91 21.72 -9.21 -1.08
CA LEU A 91 20.29 -8.91 -1.23
C LEU A 91 19.42 -9.95 -0.50
N PHE A 92 19.80 -11.22 -0.54
CA PHE A 92 19.15 -12.28 0.23
C PHE A 92 19.18 -12.00 1.74
N GLN A 93 20.35 -11.69 2.30
CA GLN A 93 20.45 -11.33 3.72
C GLN A 93 19.64 -10.06 4.05
N CYS A 94 19.63 -9.08 3.14
CA CYS A 94 18.85 -7.87 3.34
C CYS A 94 17.35 -8.17 3.40
N ILE A 95 16.81 -9.02 2.51
CA ILE A 95 15.40 -9.43 2.56
C ILE A 95 15.08 -10.19 3.86
N LYS A 96 15.96 -11.09 4.32
CA LYS A 96 15.78 -11.76 5.62
C LYS A 96 15.68 -10.76 6.78
N GLN A 97 16.50 -9.72 6.78
CA GLN A 97 16.43 -8.65 7.79
C GLN A 97 15.13 -7.85 7.69
N VAL A 98 14.65 -7.59 6.47
CA VAL A 98 13.35 -6.95 6.24
C VAL A 98 12.23 -7.80 6.83
N GLU A 99 12.17 -9.10 6.52
CA GLU A 99 11.16 -10.02 7.03
C GLU A 99 11.21 -10.13 8.56
N GLN A 100 12.40 -10.25 9.16
CA GLN A 100 12.57 -10.24 10.62
C GLN A 100 12.03 -8.95 11.26
N ARG A 101 12.32 -7.79 10.65
CA ARG A 101 11.79 -6.50 11.12
C ARG A 101 10.26 -6.46 11.00
N LEU A 102 9.69 -6.93 9.90
CA LEU A 102 8.24 -6.97 9.72
C LEU A 102 7.58 -7.87 10.77
N ASN A 103 8.11 -9.07 11.00
CA ASN A 103 7.63 -10.00 12.03
C ASN A 103 7.63 -9.42 13.46
N ARG A 104 8.51 -8.45 13.75
CA ARG A 104 8.59 -7.78 15.06
C ARG A 104 7.70 -6.55 15.18
N THR A 105 7.36 -5.89 14.08
CA THR A 105 6.83 -4.51 14.10
C THR A 105 5.48 -4.34 13.41
N MET A 106 4.97 -5.38 12.75
CA MET A 106 3.70 -5.34 12.05
C MET A 106 2.59 -5.95 12.88
N ASP A 107 1.50 -5.21 13.05
CA ASP A 107 0.22 -5.78 13.45
C ASP A 107 -0.63 -6.08 12.23
N TYR A 108 -0.97 -7.36 12.05
CA TYR A 108 -1.75 -7.78 10.90
C TYR A 108 -3.25 -7.82 11.23
N TYR A 109 -4.03 -7.00 10.53
CA TYR A 109 -5.49 -7.01 10.58
C TYR A 109 -6.05 -7.27 9.19
N TYR A 110 -7.15 -8.02 9.10
CA TYR A 110 -7.87 -8.27 7.85
C TYR A 110 -9.36 -8.43 8.12
N VAL A 111 -10.21 -8.08 7.16
CA VAL A 111 -11.63 -8.44 7.18
C VAL A 111 -11.75 -9.84 6.56
N PRO A 112 -12.20 -10.86 7.32
CA PRO A 112 -12.32 -12.22 6.80
C PRO A 112 -13.25 -12.28 5.60
N GLN A 113 -12.97 -13.20 4.66
CA GLN A 113 -13.68 -13.29 3.39
C GLN A 113 -15.22 -13.38 3.53
N ASP A 114 -15.71 -14.10 4.53
CA ASP A 114 -17.15 -14.26 4.77
C ASP A 114 -17.82 -13.02 5.39
N SER A 115 -17.03 -12.04 5.84
CA SER A 115 -17.51 -10.80 6.46
C SER A 115 -17.37 -9.57 5.54
N ILE A 116 -16.89 -9.73 4.30
CA ILE A 116 -16.59 -8.60 3.41
C ILE A 116 -17.86 -7.79 3.07
N ARG A 117 -18.97 -8.44 2.73
CA ARG A 117 -20.25 -7.77 2.44
C ARG A 117 -20.76 -6.96 3.62
N ALA A 118 -20.53 -7.41 4.85
CA ALA A 118 -20.96 -6.69 6.06
C ALA A 118 -20.26 -5.32 6.22
N VAL A 119 -19.13 -5.10 5.54
CA VAL A 119 -18.42 -3.82 5.58
C VAL A 119 -18.62 -2.96 4.32
N TYR A 120 -19.42 -3.39 3.34
CA TYR A 120 -19.62 -2.66 2.08
C TYR A 120 -20.09 -1.21 2.25
N GLY A 121 -20.95 -0.94 3.23
CA GLY A 121 -21.41 0.41 3.55
C GLY A 121 -20.32 1.34 4.08
N LYS A 122 -19.17 0.80 4.50
CA LYS A 122 -18.02 1.57 5.01
C LYS A 122 -16.94 1.80 3.94
N LEU A 123 -17.00 1.08 2.82
CA LEU A 123 -16.07 1.19 1.71
C LEU A 123 -16.47 2.35 0.80
N LYS A 124 -15.48 3.06 0.25
CA LYS A 124 -15.65 4.15 -0.71
C LYS A 124 -15.00 3.78 -2.04
N ALA A 125 -15.52 4.31 -3.14
CA ALA A 125 -14.87 4.17 -4.43
C ALA A 125 -13.42 4.68 -4.36
N GLY A 126 -12.49 3.91 -4.92
CA GLY A 126 -11.06 4.23 -4.87
C GLY A 126 -10.33 3.83 -3.59
N ASP A 127 -11.00 3.26 -2.58
CA ASP A 127 -10.30 2.58 -1.47
C ASP A 127 -9.43 1.45 -2.04
N LEU A 128 -8.19 1.33 -1.56
CA LEU A 128 -7.28 0.27 -1.96
C LEU A 128 -7.67 -1.03 -1.25
N ILE A 129 -7.84 -2.08 -2.04
CA ILE A 129 -8.04 -3.46 -1.57
C ILE A 129 -6.76 -4.24 -1.76
N SER A 130 -6.36 -4.97 -0.72
CA SER A 130 -5.32 -6.00 -0.76
C SER A 130 -5.95 -7.31 -0.31
N THR A 131 -5.83 -8.37 -1.11
CA THR A 131 -6.39 -9.68 -0.75
C THR A 131 -5.45 -10.41 0.19
N ALA A 132 -5.86 -10.52 1.46
CA ALA A 132 -5.15 -11.29 2.46
C ALA A 132 -5.08 -12.77 2.03
N THR A 133 -3.98 -13.46 2.37
CA THR A 133 -3.77 -14.86 1.99
C THR A 133 -3.37 -15.76 3.17
N ASP A 134 -3.64 -17.06 3.03
CA ASP A 134 -3.13 -18.13 3.88
C ASP A 134 -1.78 -18.72 3.41
N ILE A 135 -1.26 -18.30 2.26
CA ILE A 135 0.08 -18.71 1.81
C ILE A 135 1.12 -18.34 2.87
N GLU A 136 1.90 -19.33 3.29
CA GLU A 136 2.86 -19.20 4.38
C GLU A 136 3.90 -18.11 4.08
N GLY A 137 4.12 -17.21 5.04
CA GLY A 137 5.12 -16.14 4.91
C GLY A 137 4.72 -14.99 3.98
N LEU A 138 3.56 -15.04 3.31
CA LEU A 138 3.06 -14.02 2.38
C LEU A 138 1.87 -13.27 2.98
N ASP A 139 1.79 -11.96 2.79
CA ASP A 139 0.72 -11.14 3.34
C ASP A 139 -0.45 -10.93 2.36
N VAL A 140 -0.13 -10.61 1.10
CA VAL A 140 -1.11 -10.24 0.07
C VAL A 140 -0.79 -10.94 -1.24
N THR A 141 -1.82 -11.49 -1.91
CA THR A 141 -1.69 -12.11 -3.24
C THR A 141 -2.08 -11.19 -4.39
N HIS A 142 -3.02 -10.27 -4.15
CA HIS A 142 -3.57 -9.43 -5.20
C HIS A 142 -4.04 -8.07 -4.67
N THR A 143 -4.13 -7.09 -5.56
CA THR A 143 -4.55 -5.73 -5.18
C THR A 143 -5.48 -5.11 -6.22
N GLY A 144 -6.27 -4.14 -5.78
CA GLY A 144 -7.14 -3.36 -6.65
C GLY A 144 -7.75 -2.17 -5.92
N LEU A 145 -8.78 -1.60 -6.53
CA LEU A 145 -9.53 -0.47 -5.99
C LEU A 145 -10.99 -0.87 -5.82
N VAL A 146 -11.64 -0.38 -4.78
CA VAL A 146 -13.09 -0.51 -4.63
C VAL A 146 -13.76 0.21 -5.80
N TYR A 147 -14.61 -0.52 -6.52
CA TYR A 147 -15.44 0.00 -7.58
C TYR A 147 -16.89 0.14 -7.09
N LYS A 148 -17.49 1.31 -7.29
CA LYS A 148 -18.92 1.54 -7.03
C LYS A 148 -19.55 2.24 -8.24
N ALA A 149 -20.52 1.60 -8.89
CA ALA A 149 -21.33 2.17 -9.96
C ALA A 149 -22.66 2.78 -9.46
N GLY A 150 -23.06 2.45 -8.24
CA GLY A 150 -24.30 2.86 -7.60
C GLY A 150 -24.31 2.45 -6.13
N ALA A 151 -25.40 2.70 -5.42
CA ALA A 151 -25.51 2.42 -3.97
C ALA A 151 -25.25 0.94 -3.62
N ASP A 152 -25.75 0.03 -4.46
CA ASP A 152 -25.72 -1.42 -4.21
C ASP A 152 -24.53 -2.13 -4.86
N THR A 153 -23.68 -1.41 -5.60
CA THR A 153 -22.49 -2.00 -6.25
C THR A 153 -21.26 -1.83 -5.36
N THR A 154 -20.62 -2.94 -5.01
CA THR A 154 -19.29 -2.93 -4.38
C THR A 154 -18.44 -4.02 -5.00
N GLY A 155 -17.70 -3.63 -6.04
CA GLY A 155 -16.81 -4.48 -6.81
C GLY A 155 -15.34 -4.15 -6.60
N LEU A 156 -14.50 -4.78 -7.41
CA LEU A 156 -13.05 -4.60 -7.46
C LEU A 156 -12.64 -4.20 -8.87
N LEU A 157 -12.01 -3.03 -9.02
CA LEU A 157 -11.28 -2.62 -10.21
C LEU A 157 -9.83 -3.06 -10.06
N HIS A 158 -9.36 -3.98 -10.91
CA HIS A 158 -8.02 -4.56 -10.77
C HIS A 158 -7.39 -4.96 -12.10
N ALA A 159 -6.06 -5.03 -12.13
CA ALA A 159 -5.34 -5.70 -13.21
C ALA A 159 -5.60 -7.21 -13.10
N SER A 160 -6.11 -7.84 -14.15
CA SER A 160 -6.35 -9.27 -14.18
C SER A 160 -5.12 -10.02 -14.66
N THR A 161 -4.85 -11.19 -14.08
CA THR A 161 -3.85 -12.14 -14.57
C THR A 161 -4.17 -12.66 -15.97
N SER A 162 -5.46 -12.66 -16.35
CA SER A 162 -5.94 -12.95 -17.70
C SER A 162 -5.83 -11.77 -18.69
N GLY A 163 -5.15 -10.70 -18.30
CA GLY A 163 -4.89 -9.51 -19.12
C GLY A 163 -5.86 -8.35 -18.88
N GLY A 164 -5.34 -7.12 -18.97
CA GLY A 164 -6.10 -5.87 -18.88
C GLY A 164 -6.60 -5.49 -17.49
N VAL A 165 -7.20 -4.30 -17.40
CA VAL A 165 -7.90 -3.82 -16.20
C VAL A 165 -9.37 -4.23 -16.29
N LYS A 166 -9.87 -4.93 -15.27
CA LYS A 166 -11.24 -5.48 -15.23
C LYS A 166 -11.97 -5.00 -13.98
N ILE A 167 -13.30 -5.04 -14.06
CA ILE A 167 -14.19 -4.84 -12.93
C ILE A 167 -14.79 -6.21 -12.57
N SER A 168 -14.45 -6.70 -11.38
CA SER A 168 -15.17 -7.80 -10.74
C SER A 168 -16.33 -7.19 -9.95
N PRO A 169 -17.61 -7.45 -10.29
CA PRO A 169 -18.74 -6.67 -9.80
C PRO A 169 -19.06 -6.88 -8.31
N ASP A 170 -18.62 -8.00 -7.73
CA ASP A 170 -18.82 -8.32 -6.31
C ASP A 170 -17.48 -8.70 -5.67
N LEU A 171 -17.01 -7.84 -4.76
CA LEU A 171 -15.73 -7.99 -4.08
C LEU A 171 -15.64 -9.28 -3.24
N GLN A 172 -16.66 -9.60 -2.44
CA GLN A 172 -16.67 -10.81 -1.62
C GLN A 172 -16.67 -12.06 -2.51
N LYS A 173 -17.52 -12.07 -3.56
CA LYS A 173 -17.56 -13.20 -4.49
C LYS A 173 -16.21 -13.41 -5.17
N TYR A 174 -15.55 -12.32 -5.58
CA TYR A 174 -14.20 -12.38 -6.14
C TYR A 174 -13.21 -12.99 -5.15
N VAL A 175 -13.15 -12.48 -3.91
CA VAL A 175 -12.21 -12.96 -2.90
C VAL A 175 -12.44 -14.46 -2.61
N LYS A 176 -13.70 -14.87 -2.45
CA LYS A 176 -14.07 -16.28 -2.21
C LYS A 176 -13.82 -17.20 -3.41
N SER A 177 -13.59 -16.65 -4.60
CA SER A 177 -13.34 -17.46 -5.82
C SER A 177 -11.88 -17.86 -5.97
N VAL A 178 -10.98 -17.35 -5.12
CA VAL A 178 -9.56 -17.67 -5.13
C VAL A 178 -9.23 -18.35 -3.81
N ASP A 179 -8.91 -19.65 -3.87
CA ASP A 179 -8.79 -20.52 -2.69
C ASP A 179 -7.84 -19.98 -1.63
N SER A 180 -6.71 -19.40 -2.03
CA SER A 180 -5.70 -18.87 -1.11
C SER A 180 -6.05 -17.51 -0.51
N GLN A 181 -7.16 -16.87 -0.91
CA GLN A 181 -7.55 -15.57 -0.39
C GLN A 181 -8.46 -15.73 0.82
N THR A 182 -8.05 -15.17 1.96
CA THR A 182 -8.74 -15.32 3.25
C THR A 182 -9.51 -14.08 3.66
N GLY A 183 -9.38 -12.98 2.94
CA GLY A 183 -10.06 -11.74 3.23
C GLY A 183 -9.43 -10.51 2.57
N ILE A 184 -9.72 -9.34 3.13
CA ILE A 184 -9.22 -8.06 2.59
C ILE A 184 -8.56 -7.20 3.67
N ILE A 185 -7.53 -6.47 3.24
CA ILE A 185 -6.97 -5.30 3.91
C ILE A 185 -7.44 -4.08 3.12
N VAL A 186 -7.82 -3.01 3.81
CA VAL A 186 -8.39 -1.81 3.21
C VAL A 186 -7.62 -0.57 3.65
N ALA A 187 -7.08 0.15 2.66
CA ALA A 187 -6.42 1.44 2.87
C ALA A 187 -7.11 2.53 2.07
N ARG A 188 -7.33 3.69 2.67
CA ARG A 188 -8.02 4.83 2.06
C ARG A 188 -7.02 5.95 1.75
N PRO A 189 -6.99 6.49 0.51
CA PRO A 189 -6.23 7.70 0.23
C PRO A 189 -6.69 8.90 1.07
N VAL A 190 -5.73 9.72 1.52
CA VAL A 190 -5.97 10.91 2.37
C VAL A 190 -5.66 12.19 1.62
N PHE A 191 -6.60 12.72 0.85
CA PHE A 191 -6.42 13.95 0.06
C PHE A 191 -6.74 15.22 0.89
N GLY A 192 -6.01 16.32 0.66
CA GLY A 192 -6.23 17.62 1.33
C GLY A 192 -5.40 17.92 2.60
N ASN A 193 -4.63 19.02 2.53
CA ASN A 193 -3.84 19.77 3.52
C ASN A 193 -2.93 19.01 4.50
N ALA A 194 -1.78 18.54 4.00
CA ALA A 194 -0.54 18.76 4.74
C ALA A 194 -0.22 20.26 4.64
N ALA A 195 -0.68 21.05 5.62
CA ALA A 195 -0.31 22.45 5.73
C ALA A 195 1.23 22.58 5.77
N SER A 196 1.77 23.40 4.89
CA SER A 196 2.88 24.32 5.16
C SER A 196 3.89 23.88 6.22
N GLY A 197 4.79 22.97 5.84
CA GLY A 197 6.14 22.93 6.40
C GLY A 197 7.05 23.87 5.63
N SER A 198 6.69 25.16 5.54
CA SER A 198 7.67 26.18 5.19
C SER A 198 8.67 26.22 6.35
N ALA A 199 9.83 25.61 6.17
CA ALA A 199 11.00 26.00 6.93
C ALA A 199 11.24 27.48 6.61
N GLY A 200 10.74 28.35 7.49
CA GLY A 200 11.09 29.76 7.52
C GLY A 200 12.60 29.85 7.77
N ALA A 201 13.33 30.22 6.74
CA ALA A 201 14.61 30.89 6.88
C ALA A 201 14.39 32.33 6.43
N ASP A 202 13.62 33.08 7.21
CA ASP A 202 13.66 34.53 7.19
C ASP A 202 14.71 34.93 8.22
N ALA A 203 15.96 35.06 7.76
CA ALA A 203 17.02 35.72 8.50
C ALA A 203 17.20 37.10 7.85
N SER A 204 16.39 38.04 8.35
CA SER A 204 16.67 39.46 8.22
C SER A 204 18.06 39.75 8.83
N ALA A 205 19.02 40.12 7.98
CA ALA A 205 20.21 40.85 8.41
C ALA A 205 20.27 42.13 7.57
N GLY A 206 19.53 43.14 8.03
CA GLY A 206 19.82 44.53 7.71
C GLY A 206 20.81 45.08 8.72
N ALA A 207 21.84 45.75 8.23
CA ALA A 207 22.47 46.97 8.78
C ALA A 207 23.98 46.96 8.50
N GLY A 208 24.45 47.97 7.77
CA GLY A 208 25.87 48.25 7.68
C GLY A 208 26.29 49.08 6.48
N ASP A 209 25.58 50.17 6.20
CA ASP A 209 26.16 51.27 5.42
C ASP A 209 26.75 52.28 6.43
N ALA A 210 28.07 52.46 6.38
CA ALA A 210 28.77 53.55 7.04
C ALA A 210 30.16 53.75 6.42
N ARG A 211 30.22 54.76 5.52
CA ARG A 211 31.36 55.59 5.13
C ARG A 211 32.46 55.00 4.25
#